data_AF-A0A2P8DYL6-F1
#
_entry.id   AF-A0A2P8DYL6-F1
#
_cell.length_a   1.000
_cell.length_b   1.000
_cell.length_c   1.000
_cell.angle_alpha   90.00
_cell.angle_beta   90.00
_cell.angle_gamma   90.00
#
_symmetry.space_group_name_H-M   'P 1'
#
loop_
_entity.id
_entity.type
_entity.pdbx_description
1 polymer ?
#
loop_
_entity_poly.entity_id
_entity_poly.type
_entity_poly.pdbx_seq_one_letter_code
_entity_poly.pdbx_strand_id
1 'polypeptide(L)'
;MKTLFLSLLAFCISLGLRAQTYQTFPTQNGIPSILPNTTVKPSGYNNQTYKVYEHQNGIQNITPSQVIQVNPNGSKEIYNTQYGIKEISPLQVIKPNMTGGYDIYDTQYGLPNITPSKSVQPNNQGGYDVYNNNHGIREITPAKTLKPNQSGGFDVHQNQNGIPSILPSSVIKRKD
;
A
#
# COMPACT_ATOMS: atom_id res chain seq x y z
N MET A 1 2.40 -9.78 -18.21
CA MET A 1 1.50 -8.82 -17.52
C MET A 1 1.88 -8.78 -16.05
N LYS A 2 2.53 -7.71 -15.59
CA LYS A 2 3.03 -7.58 -14.22
C LYS A 2 1.91 -7.04 -13.31
N THR A 3 1.04 -7.92 -12.82
CA THR A 3 0.04 -7.62 -11.77
C THR A 3 0.65 -7.65 -10.36
N LEU A 4 1.97 -7.46 -10.22
CA LEU A 4 2.74 -7.96 -9.07
C LEU A 4 3.01 -6.96 -7.93
N PHE A 5 2.56 -5.70 -7.98
CA PHE A 5 2.83 -4.74 -6.88
C PHE A 5 1.59 -4.07 -6.29
N LEU A 6 0.41 -4.34 -6.84
CA LEU A 6 -0.83 -3.61 -6.52
C LEU A 6 -1.48 -3.94 -5.17
N SER A 7 -0.99 -4.97 -4.47
CA SER A 7 -1.47 -5.35 -3.13
C SER A 7 -0.54 -4.92 -1.99
N LEU A 8 0.60 -4.27 -2.30
CA LEU A 8 1.56 -3.78 -1.32
C LEU A 8 1.52 -2.25 -1.17
N LEU A 9 1.03 -1.52 -2.18
CA LEU A 9 0.91 -0.05 -2.13
C LEU A 9 -0.34 0.44 -1.40
N ALA A 10 -1.42 -0.36 -1.40
CA ALA A 10 -2.62 -0.11 -0.58
C ALA A 10 -2.35 -0.11 0.95
N PHE A 11 -1.15 -0.56 1.33
CA PHE A 11 -0.69 -0.79 2.70
C PHE A 11 0.06 0.42 3.28
N CYS A 12 0.69 1.26 2.43
CA CYS A 12 1.17 2.58 2.86
C CYS A 12 0.02 3.56 3.16
N ILE A 13 -1.22 3.18 2.78
CA ILE A 13 -2.37 4.06 2.70
C ILE A 13 -3.22 4.10 3.98
N SER A 14 -2.98 3.23 4.96
CA SER A 14 -3.55 3.35 6.30
C SER A 14 -2.72 4.15 7.30
N LEU A 15 -1.46 4.46 6.97
CA LEU A 15 -0.48 5.12 7.87
C LEU A 15 -0.77 6.57 8.22
N GLY A 16 -1.82 7.18 7.67
CA GLY A 16 -1.98 8.63 7.73
C GLY A 16 -0.71 9.28 7.21
N LEU A 17 -0.36 9.02 5.94
CA LEU A 17 0.78 9.63 5.24
C LEU A 17 0.78 11.14 5.55
N ARG A 18 1.57 11.53 6.56
CA ARG A 18 2.01 12.91 6.77
C ARG A 18 3.18 13.12 5.81
N ALA A 19 3.81 14.28 5.84
CA ALA A 19 4.98 14.65 5.01
C ALA A 19 6.20 13.73 5.28
N GLN A 20 6.10 12.44 4.99
CA GLN A 20 7.02 11.38 5.37
C GLN A 20 7.29 10.50 4.16
N THR A 21 8.52 10.04 4.07
CA THR A 21 8.95 9.09 3.05
C THR A 21 8.89 7.68 3.64
N TYR A 22 8.38 6.74 2.85
CA TYR A 22 8.34 5.32 3.21
C TYR A 22 9.07 4.51 2.16
N GLN A 23 9.76 3.46 2.61
CA GLN A 23 10.46 2.53 1.73
C GLN A 23 10.06 1.11 2.04
N THR A 24 9.83 0.32 0.99
CA THR A 24 9.61 -1.12 1.11
C THR A 24 10.92 -1.85 0.84
N PHE A 25 11.20 -2.88 1.63
CA PHE A 25 12.36 -3.74 1.50
C PHE A 25 11.84 -5.18 1.36
N PRO A 26 12.18 -5.89 0.28
CA PRO A 26 11.91 -7.32 0.20
C PRO A 26 12.73 -8.02 1.28
N THR A 27 12.23 -9.16 1.75
CA THR A 27 12.95 -9.98 2.72
C THR A 27 13.39 -11.30 2.08
N GLN A 28 14.49 -11.85 2.58
CA GLN A 28 14.89 -13.23 2.31
C GLN A 28 15.05 -13.92 3.65
N ASN A 29 14.26 -14.99 3.88
CA ASN A 29 14.19 -15.66 5.18
C ASN A 29 13.93 -14.69 6.36
N GLY A 30 13.05 -13.70 6.14
CA GLY A 30 12.70 -12.68 7.13
C GLY A 30 13.74 -11.57 7.32
N ILE A 31 14.92 -11.67 6.71
CA ILE A 31 15.95 -10.64 6.78
C ILE A 31 15.65 -9.59 5.69
N PRO A 32 15.42 -8.31 6.04
CA PRO A 32 15.17 -7.27 5.05
C PRO A 32 16.42 -6.97 4.23
N SER A 33 16.24 -6.84 2.93
CA SER A 33 17.26 -6.28 2.03
C SER A 33 17.73 -4.91 2.52
N ILE A 34 19.00 -4.59 2.29
CA ILE A 34 19.54 -3.23 2.47
C ILE A 34 19.10 -2.30 1.33
N LEU A 35 18.69 -2.89 0.20
CA LEU A 35 18.24 -2.18 -0.99
C LEU A 35 16.70 -2.13 -0.98
N PRO A 36 16.10 -0.93 -1.00
CA PRO A 36 14.65 -0.81 -1.10
C PRO A 36 14.19 -1.26 -2.49
N ASN A 37 12.96 -1.75 -2.57
CA ASN A 37 12.29 -2.05 -3.83
C ASN A 37 11.36 -0.92 -4.27
N THR A 38 10.69 -0.25 -3.32
CA THR A 38 9.88 0.93 -3.62
C THR A 38 10.10 2.05 -2.62
N THR A 39 9.95 3.29 -3.09
CA THR A 39 9.90 4.50 -2.24
C THR A 39 8.61 5.26 -2.52
N VAL A 40 7.88 5.61 -1.48
CA VAL A 40 6.74 6.53 -1.51
C VAL A 40 7.15 7.81 -0.81
N LYS A 41 7.08 8.96 -1.49
CA LYS A 41 7.42 10.26 -0.89
C LYS A 41 6.45 11.36 -1.30
N PRO A 42 6.20 12.36 -0.43
CA PRO A 42 5.35 13.48 -0.77
C PRO A 42 5.89 14.24 -1.99
N SER A 43 4.97 14.76 -2.79
CA SER A 43 5.24 15.53 -3.99
C SER A 43 4.70 16.95 -3.79
N GLY A 44 5.62 17.91 -3.60
CA GLY A 44 5.28 19.32 -3.44
C GLY A 44 4.86 19.71 -2.02
N TYR A 45 4.42 20.95 -1.87
CA TYR A 45 4.19 21.59 -0.57
C TYR A 45 2.91 21.16 0.16
N ASN A 46 1.89 20.66 -0.55
CA ASN A 46 0.57 20.46 0.03
C ASN A 46 0.35 19.08 0.67
N ASN A 47 1.35 18.18 0.67
CA ASN A 47 1.29 16.82 1.26
C ASN A 47 0.07 15.98 0.84
N GLN A 48 -0.60 16.37 -0.24
CA GLN A 48 -1.80 15.71 -0.79
C GLN A 48 -1.47 14.84 -1.99
N THR A 49 -0.25 14.92 -2.52
CA THR A 49 0.20 14.07 -3.61
C THR A 49 1.45 13.32 -3.17
N TYR A 50 1.51 12.03 -3.42
CA TYR A 50 2.68 11.19 -3.21
C TYR A 50 3.10 10.56 -4.52
N LYS A 51 4.41 10.42 -4.69
CA LYS A 51 5.00 9.72 -5.83
C LYS A 51 5.62 8.42 -5.36
N VAL A 52 5.31 7.36 -6.09
CA VAL A 52 5.82 6.01 -5.87
C VAL A 52 6.90 5.76 -6.91
N TYR A 53 8.07 5.34 -6.47
CA TYR A 53 9.19 5.00 -7.33
C TYR A 53 9.56 3.55 -7.10
N GLU A 54 9.67 2.79 -8.18
CA GLU A 54 10.34 1.49 -8.16
C GLU A 54 11.85 1.70 -8.09
N HIS A 55 12.54 0.70 -7.55
CA HIS A 55 13.99 0.63 -7.54
C HIS A 55 14.44 -0.60 -8.31
N GLN A 56 15.52 -0.45 -9.07
CA GLN A 56 16.22 -1.57 -9.68
C GLN A 56 17.59 -1.68 -9.02
N ASN A 57 17.84 -2.82 -8.36
CA ASN A 57 19.06 -3.05 -7.58
C ASN A 57 19.35 -1.91 -6.58
N GLY A 58 18.30 -1.41 -5.91
CA GLY A 58 18.37 -0.31 -4.93
C GLY A 58 18.45 1.10 -5.52
N ILE A 59 18.67 1.24 -6.83
CA ILE A 59 18.69 2.55 -7.50
C ILE A 59 17.26 2.94 -7.85
N GLN A 60 16.82 4.09 -7.36
CA GLN A 60 15.48 4.63 -7.61
C GLN A 60 15.34 5.01 -9.10
N ASN A 61 14.21 4.65 -9.72
CA ASN A 61 13.85 5.18 -11.02
C ASN A 61 13.69 6.71 -10.98
N ILE A 62 14.03 7.37 -12.10
CA ILE A 62 13.91 8.84 -12.21
C ILE A 62 12.46 9.30 -12.33
N THR A 63 11.62 8.48 -12.95
CA THR A 63 10.18 8.72 -13.06
C THR A 63 9.44 7.87 -12.03
N PRO A 64 8.38 8.40 -11.41
CA PRO A 64 7.53 7.58 -10.57
C PRO A 64 6.89 6.47 -11.43
N SER A 65 6.55 5.35 -10.79
CA SER A 65 5.67 4.34 -11.36
C SER A 65 4.20 4.70 -11.15
N GLN A 66 3.89 5.31 -9.99
CA GLN A 66 2.52 5.66 -9.61
C GLN A 66 2.47 7.01 -8.88
N VAL A 67 1.30 7.64 -8.95
CA VAL A 67 0.95 8.85 -8.19
C VAL A 67 -0.23 8.53 -7.31
N ILE A 68 -0.15 8.91 -6.03
CA ILE A 68 -1.25 8.80 -5.08
C ILE A 68 -1.74 10.21 -4.80
N GLN A 69 -3.02 10.48 -5.05
CA GLN A 69 -3.67 11.73 -4.66
C GLN A 69 -4.54 11.49 -3.45
N VAL A 70 -4.44 12.35 -2.45
CA VAL A 70 -5.22 12.33 -1.21
C VAL A 70 -6.26 13.42 -1.32
N ASN A 71 -7.52 13.02 -1.33
CA ASN A 71 -8.66 13.92 -1.38
C ASN A 71 -8.97 14.48 0.01
N PRO A 72 -9.63 15.66 0.11
CA PRO A 72 -9.99 16.27 1.39
C PRO A 72 -10.84 15.39 2.31
N ASN A 73 -11.62 14.47 1.74
CA ASN A 73 -12.43 13.50 2.49
C ASN A 73 -11.63 12.28 3.01
N GLY A 74 -10.30 12.29 2.87
CA GLY A 74 -9.42 11.20 3.28
C GLY A 74 -9.35 10.01 2.32
N SER A 75 -10.15 10.02 1.24
CA SER A 75 -10.01 9.03 0.17
C SER A 75 -8.71 9.26 -0.61
N LYS A 76 -8.19 8.19 -1.19
CA LYS A 76 -6.95 8.21 -1.95
C LYS A 76 -7.15 7.58 -3.31
N GLU A 77 -6.58 8.18 -4.33
CA GLU A 77 -6.66 7.72 -5.71
C GLU A 77 -5.25 7.37 -6.17
N ILE A 78 -5.07 6.14 -6.64
CA ILE A 78 -3.80 5.64 -7.14
C ILE A 78 -3.87 5.65 -8.65
N TYR A 79 -2.94 6.35 -9.27
CA TYR A 79 -2.79 6.45 -10.72
C TYR A 79 -1.51 5.76 -11.15
N ASN A 80 -1.58 5.01 -12.25
CA ASN A 80 -0.36 4.67 -12.97
C ASN A 80 0.24 5.91 -13.61
N THR A 81 1.50 5.76 -14.01
CA THR A 81 2.17 6.79 -14.80
C THR A 81 2.85 6.17 -16.00
N GLN A 82 2.89 6.94 -17.08
CA GLN A 82 3.68 6.63 -18.26
C GLN A 82 4.76 7.71 -18.39
N TYR A 83 6.04 7.31 -18.30
CA TYR A 83 7.18 8.24 -18.27
C TYR A 83 7.04 9.34 -17.20
N GLY A 84 6.44 9.00 -16.06
CA GLY A 84 6.22 9.94 -14.94
C GLY A 84 5.03 10.88 -15.11
N ILE A 85 4.30 10.79 -16.22
CA ILE A 85 3.05 11.52 -16.45
C ILE A 85 1.90 10.67 -15.91
N LYS A 86 1.10 11.27 -15.03
CA LYS A 86 -0.08 10.63 -14.42
C LYS A 86 -1.13 10.29 -15.46
N GLU A 87 -1.66 9.07 -15.42
CA GLU A 87 -2.85 8.71 -16.20
C GLU A 87 -4.08 9.50 -15.73
N ILE A 88 -5.10 9.61 -16.60
CA ILE A 88 -6.33 10.36 -16.31
C ILE A 88 -7.23 9.55 -15.37
N SER A 89 -7.32 8.24 -15.59
CA SER A 89 -8.13 7.35 -14.78
C SER A 89 -7.29 6.81 -13.62
N PRO A 90 -7.78 6.87 -12.37
CA PRO A 90 -7.16 6.10 -11.30
C PRO A 90 -7.25 4.61 -11.65
N LEU A 91 -6.31 3.84 -11.13
CA LEU A 91 -6.30 2.38 -11.14
C LEU A 91 -7.05 1.83 -9.92
N GLN A 92 -6.89 2.48 -8.77
CA GLN A 92 -7.53 2.13 -7.51
C GLN A 92 -7.98 3.36 -6.75
N VAL A 93 -9.08 3.21 -6.02
CA VAL A 93 -9.60 4.21 -5.08
C VAL A 93 -9.68 3.57 -3.71
N ILE A 94 -9.18 4.27 -2.70
CA ILE A 94 -9.13 3.78 -1.33
C ILE A 94 -9.91 4.74 -0.45
N LYS A 95 -10.90 4.22 0.27
CA LYS A 95 -11.83 5.02 1.08
C LYS A 95 -11.72 4.60 2.53
N PRO A 96 -11.71 5.55 3.49
CA PRO A 96 -11.92 5.21 4.89
C PRO A 96 -13.23 4.44 5.05
N ASN A 97 -13.22 3.39 5.88
CA ASN A 97 -14.43 2.65 6.22
C ASN A 97 -14.87 2.94 7.67
N MET A 98 -16.09 2.53 8.01
CA MET A 98 -16.69 2.82 9.33
C MET A 98 -15.97 2.13 10.49
N THR A 99 -15.11 1.15 10.22
CA THR A 99 -14.34 0.41 11.25
C THR A 99 -12.98 1.04 11.55
N GLY A 100 -12.73 2.28 11.10
CA GLY A 100 -11.43 2.94 11.25
C GLY A 100 -10.34 2.39 10.33
N GLY A 101 -10.73 1.56 9.36
CA GLY A 101 -9.90 0.96 8.34
C GLY A 101 -10.11 1.61 6.98
N TYR A 102 -9.77 0.88 5.93
CA TYR A 102 -9.88 1.33 4.53
C TYR A 102 -10.41 0.23 3.63
N ASP A 103 -11.23 0.64 2.66
CA ASP A 103 -11.71 -0.22 1.59
C ASP A 103 -11.02 0.18 0.29
N ILE A 104 -10.50 -0.82 -0.44
CA ILE A 104 -9.76 -0.65 -1.68
C ILE A 104 -10.65 -1.13 -2.82
N TYR A 105 -10.94 -0.22 -3.74
CA TYR A 105 -11.74 -0.45 -4.92
C TYR A 105 -10.82 -0.44 -6.12
N ASP A 106 -10.77 -1.54 -6.85
CA ASP A 106 -10.26 -1.50 -8.21
C ASP A 106 -11.23 -0.66 -9.06
N THR A 107 -10.70 -0.09 -10.12
CA THR A 107 -11.47 0.78 -11.01
C THR A 107 -11.52 0.21 -12.41
N GLN A 108 -12.59 0.56 -13.12
CA GLN A 108 -12.73 0.31 -14.53
C GLN A 108 -12.97 1.66 -15.22
N TYR A 109 -12.07 2.06 -16.12
CA TYR A 109 -12.09 3.38 -16.76
C TYR A 109 -12.15 4.55 -15.77
N GLY A 110 -11.53 4.40 -14.59
CA GLY A 110 -11.50 5.41 -13.53
C GLY A 110 -12.72 5.43 -12.61
N LEU A 111 -13.74 4.61 -12.89
CA LEU A 111 -14.88 4.43 -11.98
C LEU A 111 -14.58 3.30 -10.99
N PRO A 112 -14.63 3.53 -9.68
CA PRO A 112 -14.47 2.46 -8.70
C PRO A 112 -15.59 1.43 -8.84
N ASN A 113 -15.23 0.15 -8.70
CA ASN A 113 -16.19 -0.93 -8.59
C ASN A 113 -17.15 -0.68 -7.42
N ILE A 114 -18.35 -1.26 -7.50
CA ILE A 114 -19.38 -1.13 -6.45
C ILE A 114 -18.88 -1.76 -5.15
N THR A 115 -18.21 -2.90 -5.28
CA THR A 115 -17.67 -3.66 -4.15
C THR A 115 -16.15 -3.47 -4.07
N PRO A 116 -15.59 -3.30 -2.87
CA PRO A 116 -14.15 -3.24 -2.70
C PRO A 116 -13.54 -4.61 -2.99
N SER A 117 -12.34 -4.64 -3.58
CA SER A 117 -11.58 -5.88 -3.80
C SER A 117 -10.73 -6.27 -2.60
N LYS A 118 -10.44 -5.33 -1.71
CA LYS A 118 -9.77 -5.58 -0.42
C LYS A 118 -10.29 -4.66 0.65
N SER A 119 -10.19 -5.10 1.90
CA SER A 119 -10.39 -4.25 3.07
C SER A 119 -9.19 -4.35 4.00
N VAL A 120 -8.87 -3.25 4.66
CA VAL A 120 -7.79 -3.13 5.63
C VAL A 120 -8.41 -2.70 6.94
N GLN A 121 -8.17 -3.42 8.02
CA GLN A 121 -8.71 -3.09 9.34
C GLN A 121 -7.63 -3.07 10.39
N PRO A 122 -7.69 -2.15 11.37
CA PRO A 122 -6.84 -2.24 12.56
C PRO A 122 -7.04 -3.59 13.25
N ASN A 123 -5.96 -4.16 13.78
CA ASN A 123 -6.02 -5.39 14.56
C ASN A 123 -5.64 -5.15 16.03
N ASN A 124 -5.91 -6.14 16.89
CA ASN A 124 -5.68 -6.02 18.33
C ASN A 124 -4.18 -5.97 18.72
N GLN A 125 -3.27 -6.11 17.75
CA GLN A 125 -1.82 -6.05 17.96
C GLN A 125 -1.26 -4.66 17.60
N GLY A 126 -2.13 -3.66 17.40
CA GLY A 126 -1.74 -2.29 17.02
C GLY A 126 -1.30 -2.16 15.56
N GLY A 127 -1.48 -3.22 14.77
CA GLY A 127 -1.23 -3.24 13.35
C GLY A 127 -2.53 -3.23 12.54
N TYR A 128 -2.47 -3.85 11.37
CA TYR A 128 -3.61 -3.98 10.47
C TYR A 128 -3.66 -5.38 9.87
N ASP A 129 -4.85 -5.77 9.44
CA ASP A 129 -5.11 -6.98 8.69
C ASP A 129 -5.69 -6.60 7.32
N VAL A 130 -5.19 -7.24 6.26
CA VAL A 130 -5.68 -7.07 4.90
C VAL A 130 -6.48 -8.31 4.52
N TYR A 131 -7.74 -8.09 4.16
CA TYR A 131 -8.66 -9.12 3.70
C TYR A 131 -8.87 -8.95 2.21
N ASN A 132 -8.90 -10.06 1.47
CA ASN A 132 -9.48 -10.00 0.13
C ASN A 132 -11.00 -9.99 0.26
N ASN A 133 -11.63 -9.37 -0.72
CA ASN A 133 -13.06 -9.37 -0.85
C ASN A 133 -13.41 -9.99 -2.19
N ASN A 134 -14.26 -11.01 -2.17
CA ASN A 134 -14.72 -11.69 -3.37
C ASN A 134 -16.20 -11.33 -3.58
N HIS A 135 -16.51 -10.65 -4.69
CA HIS A 135 -17.87 -10.18 -5.01
C HIS A 135 -18.54 -9.39 -3.86
N GLY A 136 -17.78 -8.58 -3.11
CA GLY A 136 -18.27 -7.79 -1.97
C GLY A 136 -18.36 -8.53 -0.65
N ILE A 137 -18.04 -9.82 -0.62
CA ILE A 137 -17.93 -10.60 0.61
C ILE A 137 -16.46 -10.64 1.03
N ARG A 138 -16.18 -10.07 2.20
CA ARG A 138 -14.85 -10.13 2.80
C ARG A 138 -14.53 -11.56 3.24
N GLU A 139 -13.32 -12.04 2.96
CA GLU A 139 -12.81 -13.29 3.51
C GLU A 139 -12.82 -13.27 5.04
N ILE A 140 -13.06 -14.42 5.66
CA ILE A 140 -13.10 -14.53 7.14
C ILE A 140 -11.69 -14.34 7.71
N THR A 141 -10.69 -14.88 7.01
CA THR A 141 -9.29 -14.82 7.40
C THR A 141 -8.55 -13.76 6.59
N PRO A 142 -7.69 -12.96 7.22
CA PRO A 142 -6.88 -12.00 6.50
C PRO A 142 -5.85 -12.72 5.63
N ALA A 143 -5.57 -12.14 4.47
CA ALA A 143 -4.53 -12.57 3.53
C ALA A 143 -3.13 -12.04 3.92
N LYS A 144 -3.08 -10.89 4.61
CA LYS A 144 -1.84 -10.32 5.14
C LYS A 144 -2.06 -9.69 6.50
N THR A 145 -1.02 -9.72 7.32
CA THR A 145 -1.00 -9.00 8.60
C THR A 145 0.19 -8.05 8.64
N LEU A 146 -0.08 -6.85 9.15
CA LEU A 146 0.84 -5.76 9.38
C LEU A 146 1.21 -5.74 10.85
N LYS A 147 2.49 -5.80 11.16
CA LYS A 147 2.97 -5.64 12.53
C LYS A 147 3.86 -4.40 12.63
N PRO A 148 3.57 -3.44 13.52
CA PRO A 148 4.42 -2.27 13.69
C PRO A 148 5.86 -2.69 13.98
N ASN A 149 6.83 -1.98 13.41
CA ASN A 149 8.25 -2.22 13.64
C ASN A 149 8.98 -0.98 14.19
N GLN A 150 10.21 -1.18 14.64
CA GLN A 150 11.03 -0.14 15.26
C GLN A 150 11.46 0.97 14.28
N SER A 151 11.31 0.76 12.97
CA SER A 151 11.60 1.77 11.94
C SER A 151 10.42 2.70 11.64
N GLY A 152 9.41 2.75 12.53
CA GLY A 152 8.22 3.57 12.36
C GLY A 152 7.34 3.15 11.17
N GLY A 153 7.49 1.90 10.71
CA GLY A 153 6.70 1.30 9.64
C GLY A 153 6.14 -0.06 10.07
N PHE A 154 6.10 -1.03 9.15
CA PHE A 154 5.48 -2.32 9.37
C PHE A 154 6.26 -3.48 8.77
N ASP A 155 6.22 -4.61 9.46
CA ASP A 155 6.58 -5.91 8.94
C ASP A 155 5.33 -6.54 8.30
N VAL A 156 5.48 -7.01 7.06
CA VAL A 156 4.38 -7.54 6.25
C VAL A 156 4.42 -9.05 6.25
N HIS A 157 3.49 -9.69 6.93
CA HIS A 157 3.36 -11.14 6.98
C HIS A 157 2.31 -11.59 5.95
N GLN A 158 2.63 -12.65 5.20
CA GLN A 158 1.62 -13.35 4.42
C GLN A 158 0.87 -14.28 5.36
N ASN A 159 -0.44 -14.40 5.18
CA ASN A 159 -1.23 -15.29 6.00
C ASN A 159 -1.68 -16.48 5.16
N GLN A 160 -1.63 -17.65 5.78
CA GLN A 160 -2.19 -18.87 5.22
C GLN A 160 -3.29 -19.35 6.16
N ASN A 161 -4.53 -19.43 5.66
CA ASN A 161 -5.70 -19.79 6.45
C ASN A 161 -5.85 -18.93 7.74
N GLY A 162 -5.52 -17.64 7.64
CA GLY A 162 -5.60 -16.69 8.77
C GLY A 162 -4.45 -16.74 9.77
N ILE A 163 -3.46 -17.61 9.56
CA ILE A 163 -2.27 -17.69 10.40
C ILE A 163 -1.14 -16.91 9.72
N PRO A 164 -0.61 -15.83 10.33
CA PRO A 164 0.52 -15.10 9.78
C PRO A 164 1.79 -15.95 9.73
N SER A 165 2.56 -15.79 8.65
CA SER A 165 3.89 -16.36 8.52
C SER A 165 4.78 -15.89 9.68
N ILE A 166 5.69 -16.74 10.15
CA ILE A 166 6.63 -16.37 11.21
C ILE A 166 7.55 -15.23 10.73
N LEU A 167 8.00 -15.34 9.48
CA LEU A 167 8.92 -14.40 8.86
C LEU A 167 8.16 -13.38 8.00
N PRO A 168 8.53 -12.09 8.04
CA PRO A 168 7.94 -11.11 7.15
C PRO A 168 8.36 -11.39 5.70
N SER A 169 7.46 -11.10 4.76
CA SER A 169 7.67 -11.13 3.31
C SER A 169 8.22 -9.81 2.74
N SER A 170 8.00 -8.72 3.47
CA SER A 170 8.59 -7.42 3.19
C SER A 170 8.56 -6.57 4.45
N VAL A 171 9.40 -5.55 4.51
CA VAL A 171 9.44 -4.57 5.59
C VAL A 171 9.24 -3.19 5.01
N ILE A 172 8.34 -2.43 5.62
CA ILE A 172 8.16 -1.01 5.36
C ILE A 172 8.86 -0.25 6.47
N LYS A 173 9.69 0.71 6.08
CA LYS A 173 10.38 1.61 7.00
C LYS A 173 9.99 3.04 6.67
N ARG A 174 9.79 3.85 7.71
CA ARG A 174 9.80 5.30 7.55
C ARG A 174 11.25 5.72 7.30
N LYS A 175 11.44 6.57 6.30
CA LYS A 175 12.72 7.21 6.02
C LYS A 175 12.67 8.59 6.68
N ASP A 176 13.60 8.82 7.59
CA ASP A 176 13.82 10.11 8.26
C ASP A 176 14.35 11.16 7.26
#